data_AF-A0AA38IK21-F1
#
_entry.id   AF-A0AA38IK21-F1
#
_cell.length_a   1.000
_cell.length_b   1.000
_cell.length_c   1.000
_cell.angle_alpha   90.00
_cell.angle_beta   90.00
_cell.angle_gamma   90.00
#
_symmetry.space_group_name_H-M   'P 1'
#
loop_
_entity.id
_entity.type
_entity.pdbx_description
1 polymer ?
#
loop_
_entity_poly.entity_id
_entity_poly.type
_entity_poly.pdbx_seq_one_letter_code
_entity_poly.pdbx_strand_id
1 'polypeptide(L)'
;MTTRSGKCFVPMCRTGYKGATGKFSLFRAPHDENLLQIWQRKIPRGDRNLTSRDVVCERHFTSSEIIKEWNSGSISIPYKRPKLKHGAIPTIFPNCPSYLTTATVSKRRIIERHEIPSKRAKMEQLENLEPVDKTVEDPDVIKNPFKDLLDGNIPFQLPPFCNFTTYVNPKTLQLDGFTNFGIEDSTKEKKELVDHALVFMFSALHDSFVQPVAVYGVKGATKGEILAQIILKIIIEITKAGGNVRGIICDGATTNRKMWSILGISGQKNNLVNSFKNPCNDEPIYAFSDTPYLFKCVRNRMYNQPHLVTPFGKILWSYYEALYELDKKNPGNLRVCKKLSYDHINPTNFLKMRVKLATQIFSNSVADGLTIYKERNPSVIDDNVKPTIQFTKFMNSLFDVLNRKCYLDGIYNDSKDFDILQKGLQFLDEWEDLKVKGYITEREGLTSNTLEGLRVSIQSTIDLTTLLLSKGYKYVATAKINQDPLEVVY
;
A
#
# COMPACT_ATOMS: atom_id res chain seq x y z
N MET A 1 -27.43 -13.09 -1.10
CA MET A 1 -26.58 -13.18 -2.31
C MET A 1 -27.23 -14.13 -3.30
N THR A 2 -27.79 -13.62 -4.41
CA THR A 2 -28.44 -14.45 -5.44
C THR A 2 -27.41 -14.95 -6.45
N THR A 3 -27.37 -16.26 -6.66
CA THR A 3 -26.39 -16.95 -7.52
C THR A 3 -26.58 -16.56 -8.99
N ARG A 4 -25.46 -16.27 -9.67
CA ARG A 4 -25.41 -15.85 -11.08
C ARG A 4 -25.64 -17.06 -12.00
N SER A 5 -26.41 -16.90 -13.08
CA SER A 5 -26.52 -17.95 -14.11
C SER A 5 -25.16 -18.19 -14.79
N GLY A 6 -24.77 -19.46 -14.91
CA GLY A 6 -23.57 -19.88 -15.67
C GLY A 6 -23.81 -20.11 -17.17
N LYS A 7 -25.05 -19.92 -17.64
CA LYS A 7 -25.49 -20.24 -19.01
C LYS A 7 -25.91 -18.98 -19.76
N CYS A 8 -25.52 -18.87 -21.02
CA CYS A 8 -25.90 -17.75 -21.88
C CYS A 8 -27.43 -17.69 -22.07
N PHE A 9 -28.00 -16.49 -21.97
CA PHE A 9 -29.44 -16.24 -22.10
C PHE A 9 -29.92 -16.23 -23.55
N VAL A 10 -29.03 -16.06 -24.53
CA VAL A 10 -29.42 -15.97 -25.93
C VAL A 10 -29.88 -17.33 -26.48
N PRO A 11 -31.03 -17.40 -27.19
CA PRO A 11 -31.53 -18.64 -27.79
C PRO A 11 -30.50 -19.29 -28.72
N MET A 12 -30.51 -20.62 -28.76
CA MET A 12 -29.58 -21.42 -29.59
C MET A 12 -28.08 -21.20 -29.29
N CYS A 13 -27.73 -20.55 -28.18
CA CYS A 13 -26.35 -20.42 -27.72
C CYS A 13 -26.03 -21.49 -26.66
N ARG A 14 -25.02 -22.35 -26.95
CA ARG A 14 -24.59 -23.41 -26.04
C ARG A 14 -23.52 -22.98 -25.03
N THR A 15 -23.13 -21.70 -24.98
CA THR A 15 -22.10 -21.24 -24.04
C THR A 15 -22.55 -21.44 -22.59
N GLY A 16 -21.74 -22.16 -21.81
CA GLY A 16 -22.03 -22.50 -20.40
C GLY A 16 -22.83 -23.80 -20.20
N TYR A 17 -23.19 -24.51 -21.27
CA TYR A 17 -23.80 -25.85 -21.21
C TYR A 17 -22.72 -26.95 -21.23
N LYS A 18 -23.02 -28.11 -20.63
CA LYS A 18 -22.13 -29.30 -20.67
C LYS A 18 -21.91 -29.71 -22.14
N GLY A 19 -20.65 -29.83 -22.56
CA GLY A 19 -20.28 -30.18 -23.95
C GLY A 19 -20.08 -29.00 -24.91
N ALA A 20 -20.06 -27.75 -24.43
CA ALA A 20 -19.76 -26.59 -25.26
C ALA A 20 -18.28 -26.53 -25.66
N THR A 21 -17.99 -26.35 -26.96
CA THR A 21 -16.64 -26.12 -27.49
C THR A 21 -16.26 -24.64 -27.32
N GLY A 22 -15.22 -24.37 -26.52
CA GLY A 22 -14.68 -23.03 -26.27
C GLY A 22 -15.15 -22.35 -24.97
N LYS A 23 -14.20 -21.71 -24.26
CA LYS A 23 -14.48 -20.86 -23.08
C LYS A 23 -14.68 -19.42 -23.55
N PHE A 24 -15.91 -18.92 -23.43
CA PHE A 24 -16.25 -17.54 -23.78
C PHE A 24 -16.56 -16.71 -22.52
N SER A 25 -16.24 -15.43 -22.56
CA SER A 25 -16.57 -14.50 -21.49
C SER A 25 -18.08 -14.28 -21.38
N LEU A 26 -18.61 -14.31 -20.16
CA LEU A 26 -20.01 -14.07 -19.85
C LEU A 26 -20.17 -12.68 -19.23
N PHE A 27 -21.06 -11.86 -19.77
CA PHE A 27 -21.41 -10.54 -19.29
C PHE A 27 -22.77 -10.57 -18.61
N ARG A 28 -22.93 -9.89 -17.48
CA ARG A 28 -24.22 -9.81 -16.76
C ARG A 28 -25.15 -8.82 -17.48
N ALA A 29 -26.45 -9.11 -17.47
CA ALA A 29 -27.45 -8.16 -17.91
C ALA A 29 -27.30 -6.81 -17.17
N PRO A 30 -27.50 -5.65 -17.85
CA PRO A 30 -27.42 -4.34 -17.23
C PRO A 30 -28.41 -4.20 -16.05
N HIS A 31 -28.00 -3.47 -15.02
CA HIS A 31 -28.92 -3.08 -13.93
C HIS A 31 -29.77 -1.85 -14.29
N ASP A 32 -29.36 -1.10 -15.32
CA ASP A 32 -30.10 0.02 -15.87
C ASP A 32 -31.35 -0.49 -16.62
N GLU A 33 -32.53 -0.07 -16.18
CA GLU A 33 -33.82 -0.53 -16.72
C GLU A 33 -33.97 -0.22 -18.21
N ASN A 34 -33.48 0.92 -18.68
CA ASN A 34 -33.58 1.31 -20.09
C ASN A 34 -32.73 0.39 -20.97
N LEU A 35 -31.51 0.12 -20.56
CA LEU A 35 -30.57 -0.75 -21.27
C LEU A 35 -31.01 -2.22 -21.20
N LEU A 36 -31.58 -2.64 -20.08
CA LEU A 36 -32.16 -3.96 -19.90
C LEU A 36 -33.36 -4.17 -20.84
N GLN A 37 -34.24 -3.18 -20.99
CA GLN A 37 -35.35 -3.23 -21.96
C GLN A 37 -34.84 -3.31 -23.41
N ILE A 38 -33.77 -2.59 -23.74
CA ILE A 38 -33.16 -2.66 -25.09
C ILE A 38 -32.59 -4.06 -25.35
N TRP A 39 -31.91 -4.66 -24.36
CA TRP A 39 -31.42 -6.04 -24.47
C TRP A 39 -32.57 -7.04 -24.61
N GLN A 40 -33.66 -6.87 -23.84
CA GLN A 40 -34.86 -7.72 -23.96
C GLN A 40 -35.50 -7.63 -25.34
N ARG A 41 -35.57 -6.44 -25.95
CA ARG A 41 -36.14 -6.26 -27.30
C ARG A 41 -35.25 -6.83 -28.41
N LYS A 42 -33.93 -6.79 -28.23
CA LYS A 42 -32.97 -7.21 -29.26
C LYS A 42 -32.66 -8.69 -29.24
N ILE A 43 -32.69 -9.33 -28.07
CA ILE A 43 -32.51 -10.79 -27.97
C ILE A 43 -33.81 -11.45 -28.46
N PRO A 44 -33.78 -12.29 -29.51
CA PRO A 44 -34.98 -12.85 -30.12
C PRO A 44 -35.54 -14.01 -29.29
N ARG A 45 -36.00 -13.71 -28.07
CA ARG A 45 -36.46 -14.67 -27.07
C ARG A 45 -37.82 -14.27 -26.49
N GLY A 46 -38.86 -15.05 -26.80
CA GLY A 46 -40.25 -14.78 -26.38
C GLY A 46 -40.75 -15.64 -25.20
N ASP A 47 -40.04 -16.71 -24.84
CA ASP A 47 -40.42 -17.64 -23.77
C ASP A 47 -40.14 -17.11 -22.36
N ARG A 48 -39.22 -16.14 -22.23
CA ARG A 48 -38.73 -15.68 -20.92
C ARG A 48 -38.20 -14.25 -20.95
N ASN A 49 -38.47 -13.51 -19.87
CA ASN A 49 -37.92 -12.18 -19.63
C ASN A 49 -36.49 -12.21 -19.03
N LEU A 50 -35.64 -11.30 -19.49
CA LEU A 50 -34.27 -11.09 -19.04
C LEU A 50 -34.27 -10.46 -17.64
N THR A 51 -33.58 -11.10 -16.71
CA THR A 51 -33.44 -10.61 -15.33
C THR A 51 -31.99 -10.20 -15.05
N SER A 52 -31.76 -9.43 -13.98
CA SER A 52 -30.40 -9.03 -13.53
C SER A 52 -29.49 -10.19 -13.09
N ARG A 53 -30.01 -11.43 -13.09
CA ARG A 53 -29.28 -12.68 -12.81
C ARG A 53 -28.77 -13.36 -14.08
N ASP A 54 -29.29 -12.96 -15.25
CA ASP A 54 -28.98 -13.54 -16.55
C ASP A 54 -27.68 -12.97 -17.13
N VAL A 55 -27.09 -13.76 -18.04
CA VAL A 55 -25.80 -13.44 -18.66
C VAL A 55 -25.84 -13.67 -20.16
N VAL A 56 -25.09 -12.87 -20.92
CA VAL A 56 -24.91 -13.00 -22.37
C VAL A 56 -23.43 -13.18 -22.67
N CYS A 57 -23.07 -14.10 -23.57
CA CYS A 57 -21.68 -14.36 -23.90
C CYS A 57 -21.13 -13.39 -24.96
N GLU A 58 -19.80 -13.30 -25.03
CA GLU A 58 -19.10 -12.37 -25.93
C GLU A 58 -19.40 -12.55 -27.43
N ARG A 59 -19.90 -13.72 -27.85
CA ARG A 59 -20.26 -13.99 -29.24
C ARG A 59 -21.40 -13.13 -29.78
N HIS A 60 -22.16 -12.47 -28.90
CA HIS A 60 -23.31 -11.67 -29.26
C HIS A 60 -23.01 -10.17 -29.37
N PHE A 61 -21.76 -9.78 -29.10
CA PHE A 61 -21.29 -8.40 -29.20
C PHE A 61 -20.23 -8.30 -30.29
N THR A 62 -20.13 -7.12 -30.92
CA THR A 62 -19.02 -6.85 -31.84
C THR A 62 -17.71 -6.77 -31.05
N SER A 63 -16.58 -7.15 -31.68
CA SER A 63 -15.26 -7.08 -31.02
C SER A 63 -14.91 -5.66 -30.56
N SER A 64 -15.43 -4.63 -31.23
CA SER A 64 -15.26 -3.22 -30.87
C SER A 64 -16.05 -2.79 -29.63
N GLU A 65 -17.09 -3.53 -29.24
CA GLU A 65 -17.89 -3.31 -28.02
C GLU A 65 -17.32 -4.03 -26.79
N ILE A 66 -16.39 -4.95 -27.00
CA ILE A 66 -15.73 -5.72 -25.93
C ILE A 66 -14.37 -5.10 -25.64
N ILE A 67 -14.23 -4.57 -24.43
CA ILE A 67 -12.96 -4.09 -23.90
C ILE A 67 -12.19 -5.30 -23.36
N LYS A 68 -11.30 -5.87 -24.19
CA LYS A 68 -10.37 -6.93 -23.78
C LYS A 68 -9.09 -6.37 -23.21
N GLU A 69 -8.70 -5.17 -23.62
CA GLU A 69 -7.45 -4.51 -23.29
C GLU A 69 -7.72 -3.08 -22.80
N TRP A 70 -6.97 -2.63 -21.82
CA TRP A 70 -6.86 -1.24 -21.44
C TRP A 70 -5.75 -0.61 -22.28
N ASN A 71 -6.10 0.42 -23.04
CA ASN A 71 -5.16 1.15 -23.88
C ASN A 71 -4.99 2.56 -23.32
N SER A 72 -3.76 2.98 -23.12
CA SER A 72 -3.40 4.37 -22.80
C SER A 72 -2.15 4.72 -23.58
N GLY A 73 -2.32 5.49 -24.66
CA GLY A 73 -1.25 5.74 -25.62
C GLY A 73 -0.77 4.45 -26.30
N SER A 74 0.53 4.16 -26.19
CA SER A 74 1.22 3.06 -26.89
C SER A 74 1.13 1.69 -26.19
N ILE A 75 0.48 1.60 -25.02
CA ILE A 75 0.49 0.39 -24.18
C ILE A 75 -0.90 -0.23 -24.15
N SER A 76 -0.94 -1.55 -24.39
CA SER A 76 -2.13 -2.40 -24.24
C SER A 76 -1.92 -3.41 -23.10
N ILE A 77 -2.81 -3.38 -22.11
CA ILE A 77 -2.82 -4.33 -20.98
C ILE A 77 -4.11 -5.16 -21.03
N PRO A 78 -4.05 -6.51 -21.16
CA PRO A 78 -5.25 -7.34 -21.22
C PRO A 78 -5.94 -7.44 -19.85
N TYR A 79 -7.25 -7.25 -19.80
CA TYR A 79 -8.05 -7.46 -18.60
C TYR A 79 -8.17 -8.96 -18.28
N LYS A 80 -7.94 -9.35 -17.01
CA LYS A 80 -8.24 -10.71 -16.51
C LYS A 80 -9.69 -11.16 -16.77
N ARG A 81 -10.62 -10.21 -16.90
CA ARG A 81 -12.02 -10.43 -17.32
C ARG A 81 -12.41 -9.32 -18.29
N PRO A 82 -12.74 -9.63 -19.55
CA PRO A 82 -13.24 -8.64 -20.49
C PRO A 82 -14.45 -7.90 -19.95
N LYS A 83 -14.64 -6.66 -20.39
CA LYS A 83 -15.80 -5.81 -20.04
C LYS A 83 -16.51 -5.35 -21.30
N LEU A 84 -17.79 -5.02 -21.19
CA LEU A 84 -18.52 -4.37 -22.28
C LEU A 84 -18.38 -2.85 -22.18
N LYS A 85 -18.29 -2.16 -23.32
CA LYS A 85 -18.40 -0.70 -23.41
C LYS A 85 -19.74 -0.23 -22.87
N HIS A 86 -19.79 1.01 -22.38
CA HIS A 86 -21.03 1.61 -21.92
C HIS A 86 -22.01 1.73 -23.10
N GLY A 87 -23.23 1.21 -22.94
CA GLY A 87 -24.22 1.20 -24.03
C GLY A 87 -24.09 0.06 -25.03
N ALA A 88 -23.19 -0.92 -24.83
CA ALA A 88 -23.10 -2.08 -25.70
C ALA A 88 -24.40 -2.89 -25.72
N ILE A 89 -24.85 -3.27 -26.91
CA ILE A 89 -26.12 -3.98 -27.13
C ILE A 89 -25.80 -5.28 -27.89
N PRO A 90 -26.35 -6.43 -27.47
CA PRO A 90 -26.18 -7.66 -28.23
C PRO A 90 -26.89 -7.53 -29.58
N THR A 91 -26.11 -7.54 -30.65
CA THR A 91 -26.60 -7.34 -32.03
C THR A 91 -26.32 -8.54 -32.94
N ILE A 92 -25.46 -9.48 -32.51
CA ILE A 92 -25.02 -10.62 -33.30
C ILE A 92 -25.72 -11.89 -32.81
N PHE A 93 -26.55 -12.50 -33.67
CA PHE A 93 -27.30 -13.73 -33.34
C PHE A 93 -27.08 -14.80 -34.43
N PRO A 94 -25.89 -15.44 -34.46
CA PRO A 94 -25.47 -16.25 -35.60
C PRO A 94 -26.24 -17.56 -35.74
N ASN A 95 -26.93 -18.00 -34.68
CA ASN A 95 -27.69 -19.25 -34.63
C ASN A 95 -29.22 -19.00 -34.70
N CYS A 96 -29.65 -17.77 -34.99
CA CYS A 96 -31.05 -17.42 -35.14
C CYS A 96 -31.42 -17.34 -36.63
N PRO A 97 -32.60 -17.83 -37.04
CA PRO A 97 -33.08 -17.67 -38.42
C PRO A 97 -33.05 -16.22 -38.88
N SER A 98 -32.65 -15.99 -40.14
CA SER A 98 -32.40 -14.65 -40.71
C SER A 98 -33.57 -13.66 -40.59
N TYR A 99 -34.81 -14.16 -40.55
CA TYR A 99 -36.03 -13.37 -40.39
C TYR A 99 -36.18 -12.69 -39.01
N LEU A 100 -35.32 -12.98 -38.03
CA LEU A 100 -35.33 -12.36 -36.69
C LEU A 100 -34.30 -11.22 -36.53
N THR A 101 -33.53 -10.88 -37.58
CA THR A 101 -32.43 -9.90 -37.51
C THR A 101 -32.77 -8.62 -38.30
N THR A 102 -32.94 -7.48 -37.63
CA THR A 102 -33.16 -6.17 -38.29
C THR A 102 -31.85 -5.38 -38.39
N ALA A 103 -31.29 -5.29 -39.60
CA ALA A 103 -30.08 -4.53 -39.91
C ALA A 103 -30.35 -3.01 -39.97
N THR A 104 -29.45 -2.18 -39.45
CA THR A 104 -29.43 -0.73 -39.70
C THR A 104 -28.08 -0.29 -40.25
N VAL A 105 -28.18 0.73 -41.10
CA VAL A 105 -27.29 1.13 -42.21
C VAL A 105 -26.21 2.12 -41.77
N SER A 106 -25.03 2.13 -42.43
CA SER A 106 -24.21 3.35 -42.52
C SER A 106 -23.29 3.42 -43.75
N LYS A 107 -23.66 4.39 -44.62
CA LYS A 107 -22.88 5.41 -45.37
C LYS A 107 -21.77 5.03 -46.38
N ARG A 108 -21.82 5.83 -47.46
CA ARG A 108 -21.14 5.77 -48.77
C ARG A 108 -19.61 5.93 -48.67
N ARG A 109 -18.89 5.22 -49.55
CA ARG A 109 -17.44 5.34 -49.81
C ARG A 109 -17.12 6.57 -50.66
N ILE A 110 -16.06 7.30 -50.31
CA ILE A 110 -15.31 8.18 -51.21
C ILE A 110 -14.18 7.34 -51.82
N ILE A 111 -13.99 7.46 -53.14
CA ILE A 111 -13.00 6.74 -53.93
C ILE A 111 -11.84 7.71 -54.22
N GLU A 112 -10.61 7.32 -53.88
CA GLU A 112 -9.43 7.82 -54.58
C GLU A 112 -8.61 6.64 -55.11
N ARG A 113 -8.25 6.76 -56.39
CA ARG A 113 -7.58 5.76 -57.22
C ARG A 113 -6.08 5.82 -56.97
N HIS A 114 -5.41 4.67 -56.90
CA HIS A 114 -3.97 4.57 -57.18
C HIS A 114 -3.70 3.31 -58.01
N GLU A 115 -2.87 3.50 -59.03
CA GLU A 115 -2.45 2.54 -60.05
C GLU A 115 -1.40 1.54 -59.52
N ILE A 116 -1.25 0.41 -60.21
CA ILE A 116 -0.33 -0.73 -59.96
C ILE A 116 0.62 -0.84 -61.19
N PRO A 117 1.66 -1.73 -61.31
CA PRO A 117 2.53 -2.50 -60.38
C PRO A 117 4.05 -2.45 -60.77
N SER A 118 4.96 -3.14 -60.04
CA SER A 118 5.70 -4.30 -60.62
C SER A 118 6.68 -5.06 -59.69
N LYS A 119 6.62 -6.39 -59.89
CA LYS A 119 7.47 -7.56 -59.58
C LYS A 119 8.99 -7.35 -59.36
N ARG A 120 9.57 -8.07 -58.38
CA ARG A 120 10.50 -9.20 -58.63
C ARG A 120 10.78 -10.04 -57.37
N ALA A 121 10.93 -11.34 -57.58
CA ALA A 121 11.00 -12.40 -56.57
C ALA A 121 12.42 -12.97 -56.39
N LYS A 122 12.65 -13.52 -55.18
CA LYS A 122 13.39 -14.76 -54.81
C LYS A 122 14.86 -14.95 -55.23
N MET A 123 15.72 -15.16 -54.22
CA MET A 123 16.62 -16.33 -53.95
C MET A 123 17.60 -15.90 -52.82
N GLU A 124 17.63 -16.45 -51.59
CA GLU A 124 18.13 -17.78 -51.14
C GLU A 124 19.55 -18.06 -51.68
N GLN A 125 20.64 -18.21 -50.92
CA GLN A 125 20.96 -19.05 -49.75
C GLN A 125 22.30 -18.57 -49.12
N LEU A 126 22.41 -18.43 -47.79
CA LEU A 126 23.00 -19.37 -46.82
C LEU A 126 24.51 -19.63 -46.98
N GLU A 127 25.31 -19.14 -46.03
CA GLU A 127 26.23 -19.93 -45.18
C GLU A 127 27.05 -19.01 -44.24
N ASN A 128 26.80 -19.12 -42.93
CA ASN A 128 27.79 -19.62 -41.97
C ASN A 128 27.22 -19.65 -40.55
N LEU A 129 27.51 -20.76 -39.87
CA LEU A 129 26.88 -21.32 -38.66
C LEU A 129 27.33 -20.65 -37.35
N GLU A 130 26.34 -20.36 -36.49
CA GLU A 130 26.21 -20.59 -35.02
C GLU A 130 27.37 -20.26 -34.02
N PRO A 131 27.06 -19.85 -32.75
CA PRO A 131 26.07 -20.51 -31.89
C PRO A 131 25.08 -19.64 -31.11
N VAL A 132 23.99 -20.33 -30.78
CA VAL A 132 22.93 -20.03 -29.82
C VAL A 132 23.51 -19.54 -28.48
N ASP A 133 23.03 -18.38 -28.01
CA ASP A 133 23.03 -18.08 -26.58
C ASP A 133 21.59 -17.82 -26.11
N LYS A 134 21.13 -18.69 -25.21
CA LYS A 134 19.82 -18.61 -24.56
C LYS A 134 19.95 -17.62 -23.41
N THR A 135 19.64 -16.35 -23.63
CA THR A 135 19.30 -15.48 -22.50
C THR A 135 17.89 -15.83 -22.06
N VAL A 136 17.84 -16.59 -20.96
CA VAL A 136 16.66 -16.81 -20.13
C VAL A 136 16.10 -15.43 -19.74
N GLU A 137 14.92 -15.08 -20.26
CA GLU A 137 14.16 -13.95 -19.71
C GLU A 137 13.64 -14.35 -18.33
N ASP A 138 14.19 -13.66 -17.32
CA ASP A 138 13.83 -13.80 -15.92
C ASP A 138 12.37 -13.32 -15.67
N PRO A 139 11.45 -14.17 -15.18
CA PRO A 139 10.05 -13.80 -14.98
C PRO A 139 9.76 -12.85 -13.80
N ASP A 140 10.73 -12.49 -12.97
CA ASP A 140 10.47 -11.80 -11.69
C ASP A 140 10.85 -10.30 -11.62
N VAL A 141 11.12 -9.66 -12.75
CA VAL A 141 11.25 -8.19 -12.77
C VAL A 141 9.86 -7.54 -12.79
N ILE A 142 9.39 -7.10 -11.61
CA ILE A 142 8.22 -6.22 -11.48
C ILE A 142 8.50 -4.96 -12.32
N LYS A 143 7.91 -4.87 -13.52
CA LYS A 143 7.96 -3.67 -14.36
C LYS A 143 7.27 -2.53 -13.60
N ASN A 144 8.05 -1.54 -13.19
CA ASN A 144 7.54 -0.29 -12.60
C ASN A 144 6.47 0.31 -13.54
N PRO A 145 5.18 0.34 -13.13
CA PRO A 145 4.08 0.75 -13.99
C PRO A 145 4.05 2.26 -14.29
N PHE A 146 5.00 3.03 -13.75
CA PHE A 146 5.10 4.49 -13.88
C PHE A 146 6.39 4.94 -14.58
N LYS A 147 7.16 4.03 -15.20
CA LYS A 147 8.39 4.39 -15.92
C LYS A 147 8.16 5.52 -16.95
N ASP A 148 7.08 5.45 -17.71
CA ASP A 148 6.74 6.47 -18.72
C ASP A 148 6.28 7.81 -18.11
N LEU A 149 5.81 7.82 -16.85
CA LEU A 149 5.49 9.02 -16.09
C LEU A 149 6.77 9.69 -15.54
N LEU A 150 7.75 8.88 -15.12
CA LEU A 150 9.07 9.31 -14.68
C LEU A 150 9.92 9.86 -15.84
N ASP A 151 9.75 9.32 -17.05
CA ASP A 151 10.45 9.74 -18.27
C ASP A 151 9.81 10.99 -18.93
N GLY A 152 8.79 11.60 -18.32
CA GLY A 152 8.18 12.85 -18.79
C GLY A 152 7.33 12.76 -20.06
N ASN A 153 7.02 11.55 -20.54
CA ASN A 153 6.34 11.33 -21.82
C ASN A 153 4.80 11.41 -21.77
N ILE A 154 4.21 11.65 -20.60
CA ILE A 154 2.75 11.75 -20.41
C ILE A 154 2.42 13.00 -19.55
N PRO A 155 1.60 13.94 -20.04
CA PRO A 155 1.13 15.05 -19.21
C PRO A 155 0.09 14.55 -18.19
N PHE A 156 0.43 14.63 -16.90
CA PHE A 156 -0.48 14.37 -15.79
C PHE A 156 -0.90 15.69 -15.13
N GLN A 157 -2.10 16.19 -15.43
CA GLN A 157 -2.63 17.43 -14.89
C GLN A 157 -3.59 17.16 -13.72
N LEU A 158 -3.10 17.26 -12.48
CA LEU A 158 -3.98 17.53 -11.32
C LEU A 158 -4.15 19.07 -11.17
N PRO A 159 -5.24 19.57 -10.55
CA PRO A 159 -5.46 21.00 -10.27
C PRO A 159 -4.38 21.63 -9.35
N PRO A 160 -4.36 22.98 -9.24
CA PRO A 160 -3.46 23.70 -8.35
C PRO A 160 -3.64 23.32 -6.88
N PHE A 161 -2.56 23.45 -6.11
CA PHE A 161 -2.50 23.15 -4.69
C PHE A 161 -3.52 23.97 -3.86
N CYS A 162 -4.15 23.29 -2.91
CA CYS A 162 -5.03 23.80 -1.86
C CYS A 162 -5.98 24.97 -2.23
N ASN A 163 -7.22 24.63 -2.59
CA ASN A 163 -8.37 25.38 -2.09
C ASN A 163 -8.75 24.80 -0.71
N PHE A 164 -8.26 25.41 0.37
CA PHE A 164 -8.48 25.00 1.76
C PHE A 164 -9.98 24.92 2.20
N THR A 165 -10.92 25.28 1.32
CA THR A 165 -12.27 25.71 1.69
C THR A 165 -13.41 24.97 1.00
N THR A 166 -13.17 23.99 0.12
CA THR A 166 -14.30 23.36 -0.60
C THR A 166 -15.02 22.27 0.19
N TYR A 167 -14.41 21.70 1.24
CA TYR A 167 -14.95 20.52 1.91
C TYR A 167 -15.29 20.70 3.38
N VAL A 168 -14.76 21.68 4.10
CA VAL A 168 -15.08 21.86 5.51
C VAL A 168 -16.03 23.04 5.64
N ASN A 169 -17.24 22.79 6.09
CA ASN A 169 -18.22 23.82 6.35
C ASN A 169 -17.80 24.60 7.61
N PRO A 170 -17.42 25.88 7.50
CA PRO A 170 -16.84 26.62 8.61
C PRO A 170 -17.85 26.90 9.73
N LYS A 171 -19.16 26.75 9.47
CA LYS A 171 -20.22 26.95 10.47
C LYS A 171 -20.52 25.68 11.28
N THR A 172 -20.42 24.52 10.65
CA THR A 172 -20.75 23.23 11.30
C THR A 172 -19.50 22.43 11.68
N LEU A 173 -18.33 22.81 11.17
CA LEU A 173 -17.07 22.04 11.24
C LEU A 173 -17.20 20.62 10.66
N GLN A 174 -18.14 20.41 9.73
CA GLN A 174 -18.39 19.13 9.08
C GLN A 174 -17.78 19.08 7.68
N LEU A 175 -17.41 17.87 7.23
CA LEU A 175 -16.96 17.62 5.87
C LEU A 175 -18.19 17.55 4.93
N ASP A 176 -18.39 18.59 4.12
CA ASP A 176 -19.45 18.71 3.11
C ASP A 176 -18.84 18.61 1.71
N GLY A 177 -19.16 17.56 0.95
CA GLY A 177 -18.78 17.44 -0.46
C GLY A 177 -18.68 16.01 -0.98
N PHE A 178 -18.27 15.88 -2.25
CA PHE A 178 -18.05 14.59 -2.91
C PHE A 178 -16.56 14.30 -3.04
N THR A 179 -16.22 13.01 -3.07
CA THR A 179 -14.84 12.57 -3.27
C THR A 179 -14.24 13.20 -4.51
N ASN A 180 -13.09 13.84 -4.37
CA ASN A 180 -12.41 14.47 -5.50
C ASN A 180 -10.90 14.36 -5.29
N PHE A 181 -10.23 13.63 -6.18
CA PHE A 181 -8.78 13.50 -6.20
C PHE A 181 -8.13 14.47 -7.20
N GLY A 182 -8.93 15.26 -7.92
CA GLY A 182 -8.47 16.15 -8.98
C GLY A 182 -7.98 15.43 -10.24
N ILE A 183 -8.18 14.11 -10.34
CA ILE A 183 -7.88 13.31 -11.53
C ILE A 183 -9.14 13.35 -12.40
N GLU A 184 -9.04 13.83 -13.64
CA GLU A 184 -10.11 13.72 -14.64
C GLU A 184 -10.30 12.24 -15.03
N ASP A 185 -10.90 11.44 -14.15
CA ASP A 185 -11.35 10.11 -14.52
C ASP A 185 -12.62 10.26 -15.36
N SER A 186 -12.46 10.15 -16.68
CA SER A 186 -13.52 10.14 -17.71
C SER A 186 -14.59 9.04 -17.54
N THR A 187 -14.61 8.34 -16.41
CA THR A 187 -15.60 7.33 -16.06
C THR A 187 -16.33 7.71 -14.78
N LYS A 188 -17.55 8.25 -14.94
CA LYS A 188 -18.62 8.39 -13.93
C LYS A 188 -18.09 8.48 -12.49
N GLU A 189 -17.78 9.68 -12.02
CA GLU A 189 -17.67 9.97 -10.59
C GLU A 189 -18.92 9.39 -9.91
N LYS A 190 -18.74 8.30 -9.17
CA LYS A 190 -19.70 7.98 -8.13
C LYS A 190 -19.61 9.14 -7.16
N LYS A 191 -20.65 9.99 -7.15
CA LYS A 191 -20.83 11.07 -6.18
C LYS A 191 -20.99 10.47 -4.78
N GLU A 192 -19.87 10.02 -4.24
CA GLU A 192 -19.75 9.45 -2.92
C GLU A 192 -19.45 10.59 -1.95
N LEU A 193 -20.28 10.73 -0.93
CA LEU A 193 -20.06 11.73 0.13
C LEU A 193 -18.75 11.44 0.84
N VAL A 194 -17.98 12.50 1.06
CA VAL A 194 -16.72 12.48 1.80
C VAL A 194 -16.99 12.15 3.27
N ASP A 195 -16.17 11.29 3.86
CA ASP A 195 -16.18 10.98 5.29
C ASP A 195 -14.81 11.14 5.96
N HIS A 196 -13.73 11.29 5.17
CA HIS A 196 -12.37 11.53 5.66
C HIS A 196 -11.68 12.62 4.83
N ALA A 197 -10.74 13.33 5.45
CA ALA A 197 -9.81 14.22 4.76
C ALA A 197 -8.44 13.51 4.62
N LEU A 198 -7.97 13.36 3.39
CA LEU A 198 -6.61 12.91 3.10
C LEU A 198 -5.68 14.12 3.02
N VAL A 199 -4.68 14.17 3.89
CA VAL A 199 -3.83 15.35 4.07
C VAL A 199 -2.39 14.96 3.85
N PHE A 200 -1.68 15.76 3.07
CA PHE A 200 -0.24 15.67 2.87
C PHE A 200 0.42 16.92 3.47
N MET A 201 1.45 16.69 4.27
CA MET A 201 2.19 17.75 4.95
C MET A 201 3.67 17.66 4.59
N PHE A 202 4.26 18.80 4.26
CA PHE A 202 5.69 18.95 4.12
C PHE A 202 6.30 19.30 5.49
N SER A 203 7.36 18.62 5.86
CA SER A 203 8.11 18.84 7.10
C SER A 203 9.58 19.06 6.76
N ALA A 204 10.15 20.16 7.22
CA ALA A 204 11.56 20.49 6.99
C ALA A 204 12.46 19.68 7.95
N LEU A 205 13.49 19.03 7.41
CA LEU A 205 14.46 18.28 8.22
C LEU A 205 15.38 19.22 9.01
N HIS A 206 15.89 20.29 8.37
CA HIS A 206 16.81 21.23 9.01
C HIS A 206 16.09 22.23 9.93
N ASP A 207 14.91 22.72 9.51
CA ASP A 207 14.18 23.78 10.21
C ASP A 207 12.95 23.25 10.96
N SER A 208 12.33 24.03 11.85
CA SER A 208 11.08 23.68 12.55
C SER A 208 9.83 24.00 11.73
N PHE A 209 9.95 23.99 10.41
CA PHE A 209 8.89 24.37 9.48
C PHE A 209 8.06 23.17 9.04
N VAL A 210 6.73 23.29 9.17
CA VAL A 210 5.76 22.32 8.66
C VAL A 210 4.64 23.05 7.93
N GLN A 211 4.16 22.49 6.82
CA GLN A 211 3.09 23.09 6.02
C GLN A 211 2.23 22.01 5.36
N PRO A 212 0.89 22.05 5.51
CA PRO A 212 0.00 21.25 4.68
C PRO A 212 0.16 21.65 3.20
N VAL A 213 0.51 20.70 2.35
CA VAL A 213 0.74 20.93 0.91
C VAL A 213 -0.42 20.48 0.05
N ALA A 214 -1.19 19.47 0.49
CA ALA A 214 -2.38 19.04 -0.24
C ALA A 214 -3.42 18.45 0.70
N VAL A 215 -4.71 18.70 0.40
CA VAL A 215 -5.85 18.15 1.13
C VAL A 215 -6.89 17.68 0.12
N TYR A 216 -7.36 16.44 0.28
CA TYR A 216 -8.38 15.83 -0.58
C TYR A 216 -9.54 15.29 0.26
N GLY A 217 -10.76 15.55 -0.18
CA GLY A 217 -11.95 14.90 0.39
C GLY A 217 -12.08 13.48 -0.16
N VAL A 218 -12.07 12.48 0.71
CA VAL A 218 -12.09 11.06 0.31
C VAL A 218 -13.17 10.29 1.05
N LYS A 219 -13.57 9.15 0.46
CA LYS A 219 -14.47 8.21 1.11
C LYS A 219 -13.68 6.98 1.54
N GLY A 220 -13.57 6.78 2.85
CA GLY A 220 -12.76 5.74 3.48
C GLY A 220 -11.28 5.81 3.07
N ALA A 221 -10.62 4.65 3.09
CA ALA A 221 -9.20 4.55 2.76
C ALA A 221 -8.96 4.72 1.25
N THR A 222 -8.05 5.63 0.90
CA THR A 222 -7.67 5.88 -0.51
C THR A 222 -6.87 4.71 -1.07
N LYS A 223 -7.15 4.33 -2.32
CA LYS A 223 -6.45 3.23 -3.00
C LYS A 223 -4.96 3.54 -3.16
N GLY A 224 -4.11 2.55 -2.94
CA GLY A 224 -2.64 2.69 -3.03
C GLY A 224 -2.14 3.23 -4.38
N GLU A 225 -2.80 2.90 -5.49
CA GLU A 225 -2.50 3.44 -6.82
C GLU A 225 -2.66 4.96 -6.89
N ILE A 226 -3.77 5.47 -6.35
CA ILE A 226 -4.08 6.90 -6.34
C ILE A 226 -3.10 7.62 -5.40
N LEU A 227 -2.79 7.03 -4.23
CA LEU A 227 -1.81 7.59 -3.31
C LEU A 227 -0.42 7.73 -3.95
N ALA A 228 0.05 6.72 -4.66
CA ALA A 228 1.35 6.78 -5.34
C ALA A 228 1.39 7.90 -6.39
N GLN A 229 0.34 8.06 -7.18
CA GLN A 229 0.22 9.15 -8.17
C GLN A 229 0.24 10.54 -7.52
N ILE A 230 -0.51 10.71 -6.43
CA ILE A 230 -0.57 11.99 -5.70
C ILE A 230 0.82 12.32 -5.11
N ILE A 231 1.49 11.35 -4.49
CA ILE A 231 2.84 11.54 -3.91
C ILE A 231 3.84 11.95 -4.98
N LEU A 232 3.87 11.26 -6.12
CA LEU A 232 4.79 11.62 -7.22
C LEU A 232 4.56 13.04 -7.70
N LYS A 233 3.30 13.48 -7.85
CA LYS A 233 3.02 14.87 -8.21
C LYS A 233 3.47 15.85 -7.14
N ILE A 234 3.19 15.59 -5.86
CA ILE A 234 3.62 16.45 -4.76
C ILE A 234 5.14 16.63 -4.79
N ILE A 235 5.89 15.55 -5.01
CA ILE A 235 7.36 15.60 -5.13
C ILE A 235 7.78 16.50 -6.29
N ILE A 236 7.18 16.34 -7.48
CA ILE A 236 7.51 17.15 -8.66
C ILE A 236 7.29 18.64 -8.39
N GLU A 237 6.17 18.99 -7.79
CA GLU A 237 5.78 20.38 -7.60
C GLU A 237 6.55 21.06 -6.46
N ILE A 238 6.84 20.35 -5.37
CA ILE A 238 7.77 20.84 -4.35
C ILE A 238 9.15 21.06 -4.96
N THR A 239 9.60 20.17 -5.85
CA THR A 239 10.90 20.32 -6.52
C THR A 239 10.93 21.52 -7.46
N LYS A 240 9.85 21.77 -8.22
CA LYS A 240 9.70 22.99 -9.05
C LYS A 240 9.73 24.27 -8.23
N ALA A 241 9.20 24.24 -7.01
CA ALA A 241 9.25 25.36 -6.07
C ALA A 241 10.63 25.55 -5.40
N GLY A 242 11.63 24.72 -5.73
CA GLY A 242 12.98 24.77 -5.16
C GLY A 242 13.16 23.95 -3.88
N GLY A 243 12.15 23.21 -3.45
CA GLY A 243 12.25 22.28 -2.34
C GLY A 243 12.98 20.98 -2.71
N ASN A 244 13.56 20.30 -1.72
CA ASN A 244 14.19 18.99 -1.93
C ASN A 244 13.55 17.94 -1.01
N VAL A 245 12.77 17.03 -1.61
CA VAL A 245 12.11 15.93 -0.89
C VAL A 245 13.09 14.77 -0.75
N ARG A 246 13.39 14.41 0.51
CA ARG A 246 14.32 13.30 0.84
C ARG A 246 13.63 12.03 1.30
N GLY A 247 12.36 12.09 1.65
CA GLY A 247 11.62 10.90 2.05
C GLY A 247 10.13 11.11 2.15
N ILE A 248 9.42 9.99 2.21
CA ILE A 248 7.98 9.91 2.42
C ILE A 248 7.70 9.13 3.70
N ILE A 249 6.75 9.60 4.51
CA ILE A 249 6.41 8.99 5.79
C ILE A 249 4.93 8.61 5.79
N CYS A 250 4.62 7.34 5.98
CA CYS A 250 3.25 6.83 6.04
C CYS A 250 3.04 5.87 7.24
N ASP A 251 1.79 5.65 7.64
CA ASP A 251 1.48 4.63 8.63
C ASP A 251 1.62 3.20 8.04
N GLY A 252 1.36 2.19 8.86
CA GLY A 252 1.38 0.78 8.46
C GLY A 252 0.09 0.26 7.80
N ALA A 253 -0.81 1.13 7.32
CA ALA A 253 -2.06 0.70 6.70
C ALA A 253 -1.82 -0.06 5.39
N THR A 254 -2.73 -0.98 5.06
CA THR A 254 -2.62 -1.85 3.87
C THR A 254 -2.58 -1.06 2.56
N THR A 255 -3.29 0.07 2.48
CA THR A 255 -3.27 0.98 1.33
C THR A 255 -1.91 1.64 1.14
N ASN A 256 -1.27 2.03 2.24
CA ASN A 256 0.07 2.64 2.25
C ASN A 256 1.16 1.61 1.92
N ARG A 257 1.02 0.36 2.39
CA ARG A 257 1.88 -0.75 1.96
C ARG A 257 1.74 -1.08 0.48
N LYS A 258 0.53 -0.98 -0.08
CA LYS A 258 0.31 -1.14 -1.51
C LYS A 258 0.98 -0.02 -2.31
N MET A 259 0.87 1.23 -1.84
CA MET A 259 1.57 2.37 -2.42
C MET A 259 3.09 2.17 -2.41
N TRP A 260 3.67 1.64 -1.34
CA TRP A 260 5.09 1.26 -1.30
C TRP A 260 5.46 0.27 -2.40
N SER A 261 4.73 -0.84 -2.50
CA SER A 261 4.97 -1.85 -3.53
C SER A 261 4.89 -1.26 -4.95
N ILE A 262 3.97 -0.32 -5.18
CA ILE A 262 3.83 0.39 -6.45
C ILE A 262 5.03 1.28 -6.77
N LEU A 263 5.59 1.95 -5.75
CA LEU A 263 6.79 2.77 -5.87
C LEU A 263 8.08 1.94 -5.93
N GLY A 264 7.98 0.60 -5.89
CA GLY A 264 9.13 -0.31 -5.89
C GLY A 264 9.77 -0.52 -4.53
N ILE A 265 9.14 -0.05 -3.44
CA ILE A 265 9.60 -0.25 -2.07
C ILE A 265 9.17 -1.63 -1.57
N SER A 266 10.12 -2.36 -1.01
CA SER A 266 9.91 -3.70 -0.46
C SER A 266 10.67 -3.84 0.85
N GLY A 267 9.97 -4.29 1.89
CA GLY A 267 10.55 -4.60 3.20
C GLY A 267 10.90 -6.06 3.38
N GLN A 268 10.87 -6.88 2.33
CA GLN A 268 11.20 -8.30 2.42
C GLN A 268 12.68 -8.51 2.67
N LYS A 269 13.04 -9.48 3.53
CA LYS A 269 14.44 -9.73 3.93
C LYS A 269 15.42 -9.85 2.75
N ASN A 270 15.07 -10.67 1.75
CA ASN A 270 15.95 -10.95 0.61
C ASN A 270 15.79 -9.96 -0.56
N ASN A 271 14.89 -9.00 -0.44
CA ASN A 271 14.59 -8.00 -1.48
C ASN A 271 14.25 -6.67 -0.81
N LEU A 272 15.16 -6.21 0.05
CA LEU A 272 15.01 -4.96 0.77
C LEU A 272 15.29 -3.80 -0.19
N VAL A 273 14.25 -3.04 -0.49
CA VAL A 273 14.32 -1.81 -1.28
C VAL A 273 13.61 -0.71 -0.49
N ASN A 274 14.38 0.25 -0.01
CA ASN A 274 13.93 1.29 0.92
C ASN A 274 13.81 2.68 0.29
N SER A 275 14.23 2.83 -0.98
CA SER A 275 14.13 4.09 -1.71
C SER A 275 13.70 3.89 -3.17
N PHE A 276 13.19 4.97 -3.76
CA PHE A 276 12.94 5.06 -5.20
C PHE A 276 13.55 6.35 -5.74
N LYS A 277 13.76 6.43 -7.06
CA LYS A 277 14.38 7.59 -7.68
C LYS A 277 13.44 8.79 -7.70
N ASN A 278 13.97 9.97 -7.36
CA ASN A 278 13.25 11.22 -7.52
C ASN A 278 13.00 11.49 -9.02
N PRO A 279 11.75 11.75 -9.44
CA PRO A 279 11.42 12.03 -10.84
C PRO A 279 12.10 13.27 -11.43
N CYS A 280 12.63 14.18 -10.61
CA CYS A 280 13.16 15.47 -11.06
C CYS A 280 14.67 15.59 -11.03
N ASN A 281 15.38 14.80 -10.21
CA ASN A 281 16.81 14.99 -9.98
C ASN A 281 17.60 13.71 -9.71
N ASP A 282 17.03 12.53 -9.97
CA ASP A 282 17.64 11.21 -9.78
C ASP A 282 18.16 10.88 -8.37
N GLU A 283 17.99 11.78 -7.39
CA GLU A 283 18.36 11.51 -6.01
C GLU A 283 17.39 10.50 -5.37
N PRO A 284 17.84 9.66 -4.41
CA PRO A 284 16.95 8.71 -3.75
C PRO A 284 15.96 9.41 -2.82
N ILE A 285 14.71 8.97 -2.87
CA ILE A 285 13.65 9.32 -1.92
C ILE A 285 13.39 8.09 -1.05
N TYR A 286 13.66 8.22 0.25
CA TYR A 286 13.56 7.12 1.20
C TYR A 286 12.13 6.97 1.75
N ALA A 287 11.65 5.74 1.89
CA ALA A 287 10.36 5.46 2.50
C ALA A 287 10.51 5.19 4.00
N PHE A 288 9.60 5.73 4.80
CA PHE A 288 9.56 5.54 6.24
C PHE A 288 8.15 5.16 6.69
N SER A 289 8.07 4.14 7.54
CA SER A 289 6.85 3.84 8.28
C SER A 289 6.88 4.64 9.57
N ASP A 290 5.71 5.06 10.06
CA ASP A 290 5.64 5.76 11.34
C ASP A 290 6.22 4.91 12.50
N THR A 291 7.35 5.35 13.06
CA THR A 291 8.08 4.62 14.09
C THR A 291 7.25 4.46 15.37
N PRO A 292 6.69 5.54 15.96
CA PRO A 292 5.74 5.44 17.06
C PRO A 292 4.64 4.39 16.86
N TYR A 293 4.01 4.37 15.70
CA TYR A 293 3.00 3.38 15.34
C TYR A 293 3.55 1.95 15.31
N LEU A 294 4.73 1.72 14.75
CA LEU A 294 5.35 0.38 14.71
C LEU A 294 5.61 -0.19 16.12
N PHE A 295 6.13 0.62 17.04
CA PHE A 295 6.35 0.21 18.43
C PHE A 295 5.03 -0.08 19.16
N LYS A 296 3.98 0.68 18.83
CA LYS A 296 2.62 0.41 19.29
C LYS A 296 2.10 -0.93 18.76
N CYS A 297 2.37 -1.28 17.51
CA CYS A 297 2.04 -2.60 16.96
C CYS A 297 2.79 -3.72 17.70
N VAL A 298 4.08 -3.57 17.99
CA VAL A 298 4.86 -4.55 18.76
C VAL A 298 4.26 -4.74 20.16
N ARG A 299 3.97 -3.64 20.88
CA ARG A 299 3.31 -3.71 22.19
C ARG A 299 1.96 -4.42 22.10
N ASN A 300 1.10 -4.02 21.17
CA ASN A 300 -0.23 -4.60 21.01
C ASN A 300 -0.15 -6.09 20.66
N ARG A 301 0.85 -6.50 19.88
CA ARG A 301 1.11 -7.91 19.57
C ARG A 301 1.50 -8.69 20.82
N MET A 302 2.41 -8.16 21.62
CA MET A 302 2.85 -8.77 22.88
C MET A 302 1.71 -8.86 23.90
N TYR A 303 0.84 -7.85 23.99
CA TYR A 303 -0.32 -7.85 24.88
C TYR A 303 -1.38 -8.88 24.48
N ASN A 304 -1.64 -9.05 23.18
CA ASN A 304 -2.71 -9.92 22.69
C ASN A 304 -2.28 -11.41 22.56
N GLN A 305 -1.00 -11.72 22.73
CA GLN A 305 -0.48 -13.09 22.64
C GLN A 305 0.03 -13.56 24.00
N PRO A 306 -0.11 -14.86 24.34
CA PRO A 306 0.38 -15.39 25.62
C PRO A 306 1.90 -15.22 25.77
N HIS A 307 2.62 -15.36 24.65
CA HIS A 307 4.05 -15.15 24.56
C HIS A 307 4.41 -14.80 23.12
N LEU A 308 5.59 -14.21 22.95
CA LEU A 308 6.29 -14.14 21.67
C LEU A 308 7.62 -14.87 21.80
N VAL A 309 8.12 -15.41 20.71
CA VAL A 309 9.44 -16.04 20.68
C VAL A 309 10.34 -15.18 19.80
N THR A 310 11.37 -14.61 20.42
CA THR A 310 12.33 -13.70 19.79
C THR A 310 13.71 -14.38 19.66
N PRO A 311 14.67 -13.79 18.93
CA PRO A 311 16.07 -14.24 18.97
C PRO A 311 16.68 -14.29 20.39
N PHE A 312 16.21 -13.45 21.33
CA PHE A 312 16.64 -13.51 22.73
C PHE A 312 15.99 -14.65 23.52
N GLY A 313 14.96 -15.29 22.97
CA GLY A 313 14.15 -16.31 23.61
C GLY A 313 12.69 -15.91 23.79
N LYS A 314 11.97 -16.68 24.61
CA LYS A 314 10.54 -16.50 24.89
C LYS A 314 10.31 -15.29 25.79
N ILE A 315 9.46 -14.37 25.35
CA ILE A 315 9.06 -13.19 26.12
C ILE A 315 7.58 -13.30 26.51
N LEU A 316 7.23 -12.83 27.71
CA LEU A 316 5.88 -12.95 28.27
C LEU A 316 5.37 -11.61 28.78
N TRP A 317 4.10 -11.31 28.46
CA TRP A 317 3.44 -10.11 28.98
C TRP A 317 3.23 -10.16 30.50
N SER A 318 3.02 -11.36 31.04
CA SER A 318 2.78 -11.60 32.47
C SER A 318 3.92 -11.13 33.38
N TYR A 319 5.16 -11.01 32.88
CA TYR A 319 6.24 -10.43 33.68
C TYR A 319 6.07 -8.93 33.92
N TYR A 320 5.49 -8.19 32.96
CA TYR A 320 5.18 -6.78 33.15
C TYR A 320 4.01 -6.60 34.13
N GLU A 321 3.02 -7.49 34.08
CA GLU A 321 1.93 -7.57 35.06
C GLU A 321 2.48 -7.84 36.48
N ALA A 322 3.31 -8.86 36.62
CA ALA A 322 3.94 -9.23 37.88
C ALA A 322 4.80 -8.09 38.45
N LEU A 323 5.60 -7.44 37.60
CA LEU A 323 6.39 -6.26 37.98
C LEU A 323 5.50 -5.16 38.54
N TYR A 324 4.42 -4.82 37.85
CA TYR A 324 3.51 -3.76 38.29
C TYR A 324 2.86 -4.09 39.65
N GLU A 325 2.40 -5.32 39.84
CA GLU A 325 1.78 -5.75 41.09
C GLU A 325 2.76 -5.82 42.26
N LEU A 326 4.02 -6.16 42.02
CA LEU A 326 5.07 -6.12 43.04
C LEU A 326 5.49 -4.68 43.37
N ASP A 327 5.70 -3.84 42.35
CA ASP A 327 6.18 -2.46 42.51
C ASP A 327 5.12 -1.56 43.19
N LYS A 328 3.84 -1.80 42.93
CA LYS A 328 2.72 -1.11 43.59
C LYS A 328 2.69 -1.33 45.11
N LYS A 329 3.21 -2.45 45.61
CA LYS A 329 3.19 -2.80 47.05
C LYS A 329 4.30 -2.12 47.85
N ASN A 330 5.23 -1.40 47.22
CA ASN A 330 6.31 -0.75 47.94
C ASN A 330 5.76 0.30 48.93
N PRO A 331 6.23 0.29 50.19
CA PRO A 331 5.78 1.22 51.22
C PRO A 331 6.09 2.67 50.82
N GLY A 332 5.20 3.58 51.17
CA GLY A 332 5.35 5.02 50.89
C GLY A 332 5.28 5.39 49.42
N ASN A 333 4.75 4.52 48.55
CA ASN A 333 4.68 4.74 47.09
C ASN A 333 6.06 4.96 46.44
N LEU A 334 7.12 4.42 47.05
CA LEU A 334 8.49 4.43 46.53
C LEU A 334 8.65 3.36 45.44
N ARG A 335 8.00 3.61 44.30
CA ARG A 335 7.98 2.71 43.14
C ARG A 335 9.27 2.85 42.32
N VAL A 336 9.89 1.72 41.99
CA VAL A 336 11.04 1.65 41.06
C VAL A 336 10.59 2.11 39.68
N CYS A 337 9.44 1.63 39.21
CA CYS A 337 8.87 1.96 37.91
C CYS A 337 7.79 3.03 38.05
N LYS A 338 8.14 4.22 38.54
CA LYS A 338 7.18 5.30 38.85
C LYS A 338 6.24 5.73 37.71
N LYS A 339 6.64 5.51 36.45
CA LYS A 339 5.83 5.85 35.26
C LYS A 339 4.86 4.73 34.87
N LEU A 340 5.13 3.49 35.30
CA LEU A 340 4.29 2.34 35.02
C LEU A 340 2.99 2.47 35.82
N SER A 341 1.86 2.34 35.13
CA SER A 341 0.52 2.46 35.72
C SER A 341 -0.35 1.30 35.27
N TYR A 342 -1.52 1.15 35.90
CA TYR A 342 -2.50 0.15 35.51
C TYR A 342 -2.83 0.20 34.01
N ASP A 343 -2.98 1.41 33.44
CA ASP A 343 -3.29 1.65 32.03
C ASP A 343 -2.23 1.13 31.05
N HIS A 344 -0.97 0.98 31.50
CA HIS A 344 0.08 0.37 30.69
C HIS A 344 -0.15 -1.13 30.54
N ILE A 345 -0.52 -1.77 31.64
CA ILE A 345 -0.67 -3.22 31.76
C ILE A 345 -2.01 -3.68 31.19
N ASN A 346 -3.08 -2.93 31.46
CA ASN A 346 -4.45 -3.23 31.05
C ASN A 346 -5.04 -2.11 30.18
N PRO A 347 -4.50 -1.90 28.96
CA PRO A 347 -4.97 -0.83 28.09
C PRO A 347 -6.35 -1.13 27.49
N THR A 348 -7.30 -0.20 27.65
CA THR A 348 -8.55 -0.19 26.88
C THR A 348 -8.29 0.06 25.40
N ASN A 349 -9.29 -0.12 24.53
CA ASN A 349 -9.14 0.09 23.08
C ASN A 349 -8.61 1.49 22.72
N PHE A 350 -9.03 2.54 23.44
CA PHE A 350 -8.50 3.90 23.24
C PHE A 350 -7.05 4.03 23.75
N LEU A 351 -6.73 3.41 24.89
CA LEU A 351 -5.37 3.43 25.45
C LEU A 351 -4.39 2.58 24.63
N LYS A 352 -4.87 1.59 23.87
CA LYS A 352 -4.06 0.85 22.89
C LYS A 352 -3.52 1.75 21.78
N MET A 353 -4.17 2.89 21.51
CA MET A 353 -3.74 3.86 20.51
C MET A 353 -2.68 4.85 21.02
N ARG A 354 -2.53 5.00 22.35
CA ARG A 354 -1.58 5.96 22.96
C ARG A 354 -0.14 5.45 22.89
N VAL A 355 0.67 6.09 22.05
CA VAL A 355 2.11 5.81 21.87
C VAL A 355 2.89 5.93 23.18
N LYS A 356 2.57 6.94 24.00
CA LYS A 356 3.24 7.16 25.29
C LYS A 356 3.21 5.92 26.19
N LEU A 357 2.06 5.23 26.25
CA LEU A 357 1.92 4.02 27.07
C LEU A 357 2.73 2.86 26.46
N ALA A 358 2.77 2.74 25.13
CA ALA A 358 3.54 1.69 24.48
C ALA A 358 5.05 1.85 24.68
N THR A 359 5.57 3.07 24.53
CA THR A 359 7.00 3.38 24.65
C THR A 359 7.50 3.29 26.09
N GLN A 360 6.68 3.68 27.07
CA GLN A 360 7.05 3.60 28.49
C GLN A 360 7.20 2.16 29.02
N ILE A 361 6.49 1.20 28.42
CA ILE A 361 6.67 -0.24 28.73
C ILE A 361 8.05 -0.71 28.31
N PHE A 362 8.50 -0.30 27.13
CA PHE A 362 9.84 -0.60 26.62
C PHE A 362 10.91 0.35 27.14
N SER A 363 10.81 0.82 28.39
CA SER A 363 11.79 1.76 28.94
C SER A 363 12.90 1.06 29.72
N ASN A 364 14.09 1.66 29.77
CA ASN A 364 15.19 1.18 30.62
C ASN A 364 14.77 1.02 32.08
N SER A 365 13.96 1.94 32.62
CA SER A 365 13.46 1.83 34.00
C SER A 365 12.63 0.57 34.24
N VAL A 366 11.86 0.11 33.25
CA VAL A 366 11.07 -1.13 33.35
C VAL A 366 11.99 -2.35 33.29
N ALA A 367 13.00 -2.33 32.40
CA ALA A 367 13.97 -3.41 32.31
C ALA A 367 14.80 -3.58 33.60
N ASP A 368 15.23 -2.46 34.19
CA ASP A 368 15.94 -2.45 35.46
C ASP A 368 15.01 -2.85 36.62
N GLY A 369 13.74 -2.45 36.57
CA GLY A 369 12.69 -2.94 37.48
C GLY A 369 12.54 -4.46 37.45
N LEU A 370 12.42 -5.05 36.25
CA LEU A 370 12.38 -6.50 36.09
C LEU A 370 13.63 -7.18 36.68
N THR A 371 14.81 -6.58 36.49
CA THR A 371 16.07 -7.10 37.04
C THR A 371 16.07 -7.10 38.56
N ILE A 372 15.66 -5.99 39.19
CA ILE A 372 15.60 -5.84 40.64
C ILE A 372 14.58 -6.80 41.25
N TYR A 373 13.38 -6.90 40.67
CA TYR A 373 12.32 -7.76 41.22
C TYR A 373 12.55 -9.24 40.96
N LYS A 374 13.31 -9.60 39.93
CA LYS A 374 13.83 -10.96 39.77
C LYS A 374 14.71 -11.37 40.96
N GLU A 375 15.60 -10.49 41.40
CA GLU A 375 16.48 -10.76 42.55
C GLU A 375 15.73 -10.78 43.88
N ARG A 376 14.75 -9.88 44.06
CA ARG A 376 13.97 -9.78 45.31
C ARG A 376 12.86 -10.81 45.44
N ASN A 377 12.26 -11.23 44.32
CA ASN A 377 11.07 -12.08 44.29
C ASN A 377 11.20 -13.20 43.24
N PRO A 378 12.20 -14.09 43.34
CA PRO A 378 12.49 -15.10 42.32
C PRO A 378 11.38 -16.14 42.16
N SER A 379 10.48 -16.29 43.15
CA SER A 379 9.31 -17.16 43.06
C SER A 379 8.20 -16.63 42.14
N VAL A 380 8.19 -15.32 41.86
CA VAL A 380 7.19 -14.66 41.00
C VAL A 380 7.80 -14.28 39.66
N ILE A 381 9.01 -13.72 39.69
CA ILE A 381 9.78 -13.38 38.49
C ILE A 381 11.02 -14.27 38.46
N ASP A 382 10.90 -15.37 37.72
CA ASP A 382 11.94 -16.40 37.61
C ASP A 382 13.06 -16.02 36.61
N ASP A 383 14.03 -16.93 36.44
CA ASP A 383 15.15 -16.73 35.52
C ASP A 383 14.75 -16.65 34.03
N ASN A 384 13.55 -17.11 33.68
CA ASN A 384 13.03 -17.05 32.32
C ASN A 384 12.61 -15.62 31.91
N VAL A 385 12.69 -14.63 32.83
CA VAL A 385 12.49 -13.21 32.51
C VAL A 385 13.64 -12.60 31.70
N LYS A 386 14.83 -13.22 31.68
CA LYS A 386 16.05 -12.66 31.03
C LYS A 386 15.82 -12.22 29.57
N PRO A 387 15.18 -13.02 28.69
CA PRO A 387 14.85 -12.58 27.34
C PRO A 387 13.95 -11.35 27.31
N THR A 388 12.99 -11.24 28.23
CA THR A 388 12.08 -10.09 28.33
C THR A 388 12.84 -8.83 28.71
N ILE A 389 13.80 -8.92 29.64
CA ILE A 389 14.68 -7.79 30.02
C ILE A 389 15.52 -7.36 28.81
N GLN A 390 16.18 -8.30 28.13
CA GLN A 390 17.02 -8.01 26.95
C GLN A 390 16.20 -7.35 25.84
N PHE A 391 15.03 -7.91 25.54
CA PHE A 391 14.09 -7.36 24.56
C PHE A 391 13.65 -5.93 24.93
N THR A 392 13.31 -5.68 26.20
CA THR A 392 12.91 -4.34 26.68
C THR A 392 14.03 -3.31 26.47
N LYS A 393 15.29 -3.65 26.82
CA LYS A 393 16.46 -2.76 26.62
C LYS A 393 16.77 -2.53 25.14
N PHE A 394 16.66 -3.57 24.33
CA PHE A 394 16.84 -3.49 22.89
C PHE A 394 15.79 -2.56 22.26
N MET A 395 14.50 -2.75 22.57
CA MET A 395 13.42 -1.90 22.07
C MET A 395 13.57 -0.46 22.55
N ASN A 396 13.97 -0.22 23.82
CA ASN A 396 14.28 1.14 24.30
C ASN A 396 15.32 1.81 23.41
N SER A 397 16.46 1.13 23.24
CA SER A 397 17.61 1.67 22.49
C SER A 397 17.24 1.95 21.04
N LEU A 398 16.53 1.02 20.39
CA LEU A 398 16.09 1.19 19.01
C LEU A 398 15.09 2.35 18.86
N PHE A 399 14.14 2.50 19.79
CA PHE A 399 13.18 3.61 19.76
C PHE A 399 13.87 4.96 19.95
N ASP A 400 14.80 5.05 20.89
CA ASP A 400 15.53 6.28 21.18
C ASP A 400 16.32 6.74 19.94
N VAL A 401 17.01 5.82 19.25
CA VAL A 401 17.74 6.14 18.01
C VAL A 401 16.82 6.59 16.89
N LEU A 402 15.66 5.95 16.72
CA LEU A 402 14.68 6.34 15.70
C LEU A 402 13.88 7.60 16.09
N ASN A 403 14.09 8.16 17.28
CA ASN A 403 13.35 9.31 17.79
C ASN A 403 14.23 10.36 18.50
N ARG A 404 15.44 10.61 17.97
CA ARG A 404 16.36 11.64 18.45
C ARG A 404 15.83 13.04 18.12
N LYS A 405 15.67 13.89 19.14
CA LYS A 405 14.92 15.16 19.02
C LYS A 405 15.76 16.39 18.78
N CYS A 406 16.90 16.49 19.44
CA CYS A 406 17.67 17.73 19.49
C CYS A 406 19.13 17.49 19.14
N TYR A 407 19.89 18.58 19.01
CA TYR A 407 21.31 18.51 18.64
C TYR A 407 22.11 17.62 19.60
N LEU A 408 21.88 17.70 20.91
CA LEU A 408 22.64 16.92 21.92
C LEU A 408 22.50 15.41 21.73
N ASP A 409 21.34 14.97 21.26
CA ASP A 409 21.02 13.56 21.09
C ASP A 409 21.00 13.15 19.61
N GLY A 410 21.38 14.04 18.69
CA GLY A 410 21.31 13.78 17.25
C GLY A 410 22.23 12.64 16.83
N ILE A 411 21.96 12.04 15.66
CA ILE A 411 22.87 11.05 15.09
C ILE A 411 24.03 11.78 14.40
N TYR A 412 25.26 11.46 14.83
CA TYR A 412 26.53 11.96 14.30
C TYR A 412 27.27 10.86 13.52
N ASN A 413 28.27 11.22 12.70
CA ASN A 413 29.04 10.28 11.86
C ASN A 413 29.60 9.07 12.63
N ASP A 414 30.13 9.29 13.84
CA ASP A 414 30.74 8.25 14.67
C ASP A 414 29.83 7.79 15.82
N SER A 415 28.52 8.00 15.70
CA SER A 415 27.58 7.64 16.75
C SER A 415 27.40 6.11 16.83
N LYS A 416 27.33 5.60 18.06
CA LYS A 416 26.91 4.22 18.38
C LYS A 416 25.48 3.92 17.91
N ASP A 417 24.73 4.95 17.52
CA ASP A 417 23.39 4.83 16.97
C ASP A 417 23.37 3.97 15.69
N PHE A 418 24.40 4.07 14.84
CA PHE A 418 24.50 3.21 13.64
C PHE A 418 24.63 1.73 14.00
N ASP A 419 25.42 1.40 15.04
CA ASP A 419 25.55 0.03 15.53
C ASP A 419 24.21 -0.50 16.06
N ILE A 420 23.44 0.34 16.74
CA ILE A 420 22.11 -0.03 17.26
C ILE A 420 21.15 -0.31 16.09
N LEU A 421 21.16 0.52 15.04
CA LEU A 421 20.32 0.33 13.86
C LEU A 421 20.71 -0.95 13.10
N GLN A 422 22.01 -1.21 12.92
CA GLN A 422 22.51 -2.43 12.26
C GLN A 422 22.14 -3.69 13.05
N LYS A 423 22.34 -3.68 14.37
CA LYS A 423 21.85 -4.76 15.26
C LYS A 423 20.33 -4.89 15.19
N GLY A 424 19.63 -3.79 15.00
CA GLY A 424 18.19 -3.74 14.77
C GLY A 424 17.77 -4.54 13.54
N LEU A 425 18.42 -4.32 12.40
CA LEU A 425 18.17 -5.06 11.16
C LEU A 425 18.47 -6.55 11.32
N GLN A 426 19.65 -6.87 11.86
CA GLN A 426 20.05 -8.25 12.11
C GLN A 426 19.04 -8.99 13.00
N PHE A 427 18.60 -8.35 14.09
CA PHE A 427 17.61 -8.93 15.00
C PHE A 427 16.27 -9.21 14.31
N LEU A 428 15.79 -8.32 13.44
CA LEU A 428 14.55 -8.55 12.69
C LEU A 428 14.67 -9.71 11.70
N ASP A 429 15.84 -9.83 11.07
CA ASP A 429 16.15 -10.90 10.13
C ASP A 429 16.28 -12.27 10.81
N GLU A 430 16.89 -12.32 11.99
CA GLU A 430 16.94 -13.51 12.84
C GLU A 430 15.54 -13.89 13.34
N TRP A 431 14.72 -12.90 13.71
CA TRP A 431 13.35 -13.15 14.16
C TRP A 431 12.48 -13.72 13.03
N GLU A 432 12.61 -13.21 11.81
CA GLU A 432 11.93 -13.77 10.64
C GLU A 432 12.42 -15.18 10.30
N ASP A 433 13.72 -15.46 10.45
CA ASP A 433 14.28 -16.79 10.22
C ASP A 433 13.70 -17.85 11.16
N LEU A 434 13.43 -17.49 12.43
CA LEU A 434 12.77 -18.42 13.36
C LEU A 434 11.44 -18.90 12.81
N LYS A 435 10.71 -18.03 12.12
CA LYS A 435 9.42 -18.32 11.50
C LYS A 435 9.58 -19.15 10.23
N VAL A 436 10.50 -18.77 9.35
CA VAL A 436 10.76 -19.49 8.08
C VAL A 436 11.25 -20.92 8.35
N LYS A 437 12.09 -21.10 9.38
CA LYS A 437 12.61 -22.42 9.80
C LYS A 437 11.59 -23.27 10.56
N GLY A 438 10.40 -22.73 10.85
CA GLY A 438 9.33 -23.44 11.55
C GLY A 438 9.53 -23.60 13.06
N TYR A 439 10.46 -22.86 13.67
CA TYR A 439 10.65 -22.85 15.13
C TYR A 439 9.52 -22.12 15.86
N ILE A 440 8.84 -21.20 15.18
CA ILE A 440 7.75 -20.39 15.75
C ILE A 440 6.56 -20.36 14.79
N THR A 441 5.36 -20.31 15.34
CA THR A 441 4.14 -20.11 14.56
C THR A 441 3.92 -18.65 14.18
N GLU A 442 3.03 -18.40 13.22
CA GLU A 442 2.59 -17.05 12.85
C GLU A 442 2.18 -16.19 14.04
N ARG A 443 1.58 -16.79 15.08
CA ARG A 443 1.09 -16.08 16.27
C ARG A 443 2.19 -15.67 17.23
N GLU A 444 3.26 -16.47 17.30
CA GLU A 444 4.38 -16.29 18.22
C GLU A 444 5.44 -15.30 17.71
N GLY A 445 5.35 -14.92 16.43
CA GLY A 445 6.18 -13.89 15.83
C GLY A 445 5.48 -12.53 15.65
N LEU A 446 6.25 -11.55 15.16
CA LEU A 446 5.70 -10.30 14.65
C LEU A 446 4.94 -10.52 13.34
N THR A 447 3.99 -9.63 13.08
CA THR A 447 3.30 -9.61 11.78
C THR A 447 4.24 -9.12 10.68
N SER A 448 4.10 -9.67 9.47
CA SER A 448 4.91 -9.27 8.31
C SER A 448 4.87 -7.74 8.08
N ASN A 449 3.70 -7.12 8.16
CA ASN A 449 3.54 -5.68 7.97
C ASN A 449 4.34 -4.82 8.98
N THR A 450 4.45 -5.27 10.23
CA THR A 450 5.26 -4.59 11.26
C THR A 450 6.75 -4.81 11.01
N LEU A 451 7.13 -6.03 10.65
CA LEU A 451 8.51 -6.44 10.43
C LEU A 451 9.10 -5.74 9.19
N GLU A 452 8.40 -5.79 8.07
CA GLU A 452 8.75 -5.06 6.84
C GLU A 452 8.80 -3.55 7.08
N GLY A 453 7.84 -3.01 7.86
CA GLY A 453 7.81 -1.60 8.23
C GLY A 453 9.03 -1.14 9.02
N LEU A 454 9.41 -1.91 10.04
CA LEU A 454 10.61 -1.65 10.83
C LEU A 454 11.88 -1.77 9.98
N ARG A 455 12.00 -2.83 9.17
CA ARG A 455 13.16 -3.06 8.31
C ARG A 455 13.40 -1.90 7.35
N VAL A 456 12.36 -1.48 6.60
CA VAL A 456 12.47 -0.33 5.68
C VAL A 456 12.82 0.94 6.44
N SER A 457 12.16 1.22 7.57
CA SER A 457 12.38 2.47 8.31
C SER A 457 13.78 2.55 8.92
N ILE A 458 14.31 1.43 9.44
CA ILE A 458 15.67 1.37 9.98
C ILE A 458 16.69 1.56 8.85
N GLN A 459 16.56 0.83 7.74
CA GLN A 459 17.47 0.96 6.60
C GLN A 459 17.43 2.38 6.01
N SER A 460 16.23 2.94 5.80
CA SER A 460 16.06 4.33 5.37
C SER A 460 16.66 5.34 6.33
N THR A 461 16.62 5.07 7.65
CA THR A 461 17.25 5.96 8.64
C THR A 461 18.77 5.94 8.50
N ILE A 462 19.38 4.76 8.32
CA ILE A 462 20.82 4.62 8.09
C ILE A 462 21.22 5.37 6.82
N ASP A 463 20.54 5.10 5.70
CA ASP A 463 20.92 5.64 4.39
C ASP A 463 20.69 7.15 4.30
N LEU A 464 19.54 7.64 4.78
CA LEU A 464 19.26 9.07 4.79
C LEU A 464 20.23 9.81 5.72
N THR A 465 20.53 9.26 6.89
CA THR A 465 21.47 9.90 7.82
C THR A 465 22.87 9.97 7.22
N THR A 466 23.35 8.86 6.65
CA THR A 466 24.65 8.82 5.96
C THR A 466 24.71 9.85 4.82
N LEU A 467 23.65 9.93 4.02
CA LEU A 467 23.55 10.90 2.94
C LEU A 467 23.60 12.34 3.45
N LEU A 468 22.80 12.69 4.47
CA LEU A 468 22.77 14.04 5.02
C LEU A 468 24.11 14.43 5.64
N LEU A 469 24.74 13.54 6.42
CA LEU A 469 26.03 13.82 7.02
C LEU A 469 27.13 13.98 5.95
N SER A 470 27.10 13.20 4.87
CA SER A 470 28.03 13.39 3.73
C SER A 470 27.84 14.73 3.01
N LYS A 471 26.65 15.32 3.09
CA LYS A 471 26.33 16.66 2.57
C LYS A 471 26.67 17.80 3.54
N GLY A 472 27.39 17.52 4.62
CA GLY A 472 27.87 18.51 5.57
C GLY A 472 26.90 18.85 6.70
N TYR A 473 25.82 18.07 6.88
CA TYR A 473 24.98 18.20 8.07
C TYR A 473 25.77 17.74 9.30
N LYS A 474 25.68 18.49 10.40
CA LYS A 474 26.41 18.16 11.64
C LYS A 474 25.79 16.98 12.39
N TYR A 475 24.46 16.88 12.35
CA TYR A 475 23.69 15.84 13.01
C TYR A 475 22.35 15.65 12.29
N VAL A 476 21.67 14.53 12.56
CA VAL A 476 20.31 14.27 12.08
C VAL A 476 19.38 14.01 13.26
N ALA A 477 18.25 14.72 13.29
CA ALA A 477 17.18 14.53 14.29
C ALA A 477 16.09 13.61 13.72
N THR A 478 16.15 12.33 14.06
CA THR A 478 15.22 11.30 13.55
C THR A 478 13.78 11.48 14.05
N ALA A 479 13.57 12.25 15.13
CA ALA A 479 12.22 12.62 15.59
C ALA A 479 11.44 13.51 14.60
N LYS A 480 12.10 14.05 13.56
CA LYS A 480 11.41 14.74 12.45
C LYS A 480 10.96 13.78 11.35
N ILE A 481 11.32 12.50 11.44
CA ILE A 481 11.02 11.44 10.48
C ILE A 481 9.91 10.54 11.04
N ASN A 482 8.80 11.15 11.43
CA ASN A 482 7.59 10.48 11.89
C ASN A 482 6.35 11.31 11.50
N GLN A 483 5.17 10.79 11.83
CA GLN A 483 3.91 11.47 11.50
C GLN A 483 3.38 12.38 12.62
N ASP A 484 4.11 12.55 13.72
CA ASP A 484 3.67 13.34 14.87
C ASP A 484 3.25 14.78 14.48
N PRO A 485 3.95 15.52 13.59
CA PRO A 485 3.51 16.86 13.19
C PRO A 485 2.16 16.89 12.47
N LEU A 486 1.85 15.82 11.72
CA LEU A 486 0.55 15.67 11.07
C LEU A 486 -0.54 15.38 12.12
N GLU A 487 -0.26 14.52 13.10
CA GLU A 487 -1.19 14.19 14.17
C GLU A 487 -1.44 15.34 15.16
N VAL A 488 -0.53 16.30 15.32
CA VAL A 488 -0.74 17.47 16.20
C VAL A 488 -1.70 18.49 15.60
N VAL A 489 -1.82 18.54 14.27
CA VAL A 489 -2.68 19.49 13.56
C VAL A 489 -4.17 19.07 13.58
N TYR A 490 -4.45 17.80 13.91
CA TYR A 490 -5.80 17.22 13.97
C TYR A 490 -6.13 16.70 15.37
#